data_AF-N1UA14-F1
#
_entry.id   AF-N1UA14-F1
#
_cell.length_a   1.000
_cell.length_b   1.000
_cell.length_c   1.000
_cell.angle_alpha   90.00
_cell.angle_beta   90.00
_cell.angle_gamma   90.00
#
_symmetry.space_group_name_H-M   'P 1'
#
loop_
_entity.id
_entity.type
_entity.pdbx_description
1 polymer ?
#
loop_
_entity_poly.entity_id
_entity_poly.type
_entity_poly.pdbx_seq_one_letter_code
_entity_poly.pdbx_strand_id
1 'polypeptide(L)'
;MAKFKNTDPNQLRMHVLDFQELFGEGHPIHGFKKVIDRIDFEAFERNYQNDETGRPAISPKKVVSALFYSILIGNLSMRELCRLSKLRAELIYLLDGEELDHTFISKFRKIHKRRCRIYSLKRYF
;
A
#
# COMPACT_ATOMS: atom_id res chain seq x y z
N MET A 1 8.01 -33.60 -31.66
CA MET A 1 8.83 -33.03 -30.57
C MET A 1 8.27 -31.68 -30.19
N ALA A 2 8.15 -31.37 -28.90
CA ALA A 2 7.77 -30.04 -28.45
C ALA A 2 8.86 -29.01 -28.84
N LYS A 3 8.46 -27.87 -29.38
CA LYS A 3 9.36 -26.74 -29.68
C LYS A 3 9.25 -25.71 -28.57
N PHE A 4 10.34 -25.02 -28.28
CA PHE A 4 10.33 -23.90 -27.35
C PHE A 4 9.46 -22.75 -27.88
N LYS A 5 8.79 -22.05 -26.97
CA LYS A 5 8.08 -20.81 -27.31
C LYS A 5 9.12 -19.71 -27.56
N ASN A 6 8.96 -18.97 -28.65
CA ASN A 6 9.79 -17.80 -28.93
C ASN A 6 9.22 -16.60 -28.14
N THR A 7 9.85 -16.26 -27.02
CA THR A 7 9.41 -15.16 -26.14
C THR A 7 10.45 -14.05 -26.14
N ASP A 8 10.01 -12.81 -26.41
CA ASP A 8 10.83 -11.61 -26.27
C ASP A 8 10.60 -10.96 -24.88
N PRO A 9 11.64 -10.83 -24.04
CA PRO A 9 11.53 -10.16 -22.74
C PRO A 9 11.35 -8.63 -22.84
N ASN A 10 11.73 -8.01 -23.96
CA ASN A 10 11.63 -6.56 -24.17
C ASN A 10 10.28 -6.13 -24.76
N GLN A 11 9.44 -7.10 -25.13
CA GLN A 11 8.11 -6.83 -25.65
C GLN A 11 7.26 -6.14 -24.58
N LEU A 12 6.76 -4.93 -24.88
CA LEU A 12 5.79 -4.24 -24.04
C LEU A 12 4.54 -5.11 -23.88
N ARG A 13 4.11 -5.31 -22.64
CA ARG A 13 2.90 -6.05 -22.29
C ARG A 13 2.03 -5.22 -21.38
N MET A 14 0.73 -5.19 -21.67
CA MET A 14 -0.27 -4.67 -20.76
C MET A 14 -0.79 -5.83 -19.92
N HIS A 15 -0.71 -5.69 -18.60
CA HIS A 15 -1.26 -6.64 -17.65
C HIS A 15 -2.49 -6.02 -17.00
N VAL A 16 -3.66 -6.60 -17.22
CA VAL A 16 -4.87 -6.26 -16.47
C VAL A 16 -4.77 -6.94 -15.11
N LEU A 17 -4.99 -6.18 -14.04
CA LEU A 17 -5.07 -6.70 -12.69
C LEU A 17 -6.54 -6.86 -12.31
N ASP A 18 -7.07 -8.08 -12.46
CA ASP A 18 -8.37 -8.43 -11.88
C ASP A 18 -8.15 -8.87 -10.44
N PHE A 19 -8.50 -8.00 -9.48
CA PHE A 19 -8.31 -8.30 -8.06
C PHE A 19 -9.27 -9.37 -7.54
N GLN A 20 -10.40 -9.63 -8.19
CA GLN A 20 -11.29 -10.72 -7.80
C GLN A 20 -10.68 -12.07 -8.18
N GLU A 21 -10.10 -12.15 -9.38
CA GLU A 21 -9.38 -13.34 -9.83
C GLU A 21 -8.06 -13.54 -9.05
N LEU A 22 -7.28 -12.47 -8.86
CA LEU A 22 -6.00 -12.51 -8.13
C LEU A 22 -6.20 -12.85 -6.65
N PHE A 23 -7.27 -12.34 -6.03
CA PHE A 23 -7.59 -12.57 -4.63
C PHE A 23 -8.90 -13.34 -4.53
N GLY A 24 -8.86 -14.63 -4.90
CA GLY A 24 -9.98 -15.54 -4.65
C GLY A 24 -10.43 -15.55 -3.18
N GLU A 25 -11.55 -16.20 -2.88
CA GLU A 25 -12.26 -16.06 -1.59
C GLU A 25 -11.40 -16.30 -0.34
N GLY A 26 -10.44 -17.22 -0.41
CA GLY A 26 -9.53 -17.57 0.68
C GLY A 26 -8.33 -16.64 0.88
N HIS A 27 -8.16 -15.61 0.04
CA HIS A 27 -6.98 -14.75 0.10
C HIS A 27 -6.97 -13.89 1.38
N PRO A 28 -5.84 -13.84 2.13
CA PRO A 28 -5.78 -13.16 3.44
C PRO A 28 -6.02 -11.65 3.37
N ILE A 29 -5.87 -11.04 2.19
CA ILE A 29 -6.11 -9.61 1.98
C ILE A 29 -7.53 -9.19 2.35
N HIS A 30 -8.52 -10.07 2.16
CA HIS A 30 -9.91 -9.80 2.49
C HIS A 30 -10.11 -9.69 4.00
N GLY A 31 -9.48 -10.60 4.76
CA GLY A 31 -9.45 -10.54 6.22
C GLY A 31 -8.75 -9.29 6.72
N PHE A 32 -7.59 -8.95 6.13
CA PHE A 32 -6.86 -7.73 6.44
C PHE A 32 -7.71 -6.47 6.20
N LYS A 33 -8.36 -6.37 5.03
CA LYS A 33 -9.23 -5.24 4.70
C LYS A 33 -10.40 -5.11 5.68
N LYS A 34 -11.06 -6.21 6.04
CA LYS A 34 -12.12 -6.23 7.06
C LYS A 34 -11.64 -5.73 8.42
N VAL A 35 -10.40 -6.02 8.81
CA VAL A 35 -9.82 -5.51 10.06
C VAL A 35 -9.55 -4.02 9.96
N ILE A 36 -8.90 -3.56 8.88
CA ILE A 36 -8.67 -2.14 8.61
C ILE A 36 -9.98 -1.35 8.61
N ASP A 37 -11.04 -1.88 7.99
CA ASP A 37 -12.34 -1.22 7.87
C ASP A 37 -13.02 -0.97 9.24
N ARG A 38 -12.60 -1.69 10.29
CA ARG A 38 -13.11 -1.51 11.66
C ARG A 38 -12.29 -0.51 12.49
N ILE A 39 -11.16 -0.03 11.98
CA ILE A 39 -10.32 0.94 12.68
C ILE A 39 -10.90 2.34 12.44
N ASP A 40 -11.03 3.11 13.51
CA ASP A 40 -11.39 4.53 13.43
C ASP A 40 -10.20 5.37 12.95
N PHE A 41 -10.41 6.08 11.84
CA PHE A 41 -9.42 6.96 11.20
C PHE A 41 -9.73 8.45 11.38
N GLU A 42 -10.80 8.83 12.08
CA GLU A 42 -11.23 10.23 12.21
C GLU A 42 -10.09 11.11 12.73
N ALA A 43 -9.36 10.60 13.73
CA ALA A 43 -8.23 11.29 14.31
C ALA A 43 -7.11 11.59 13.28
N PHE A 44 -6.91 10.73 12.28
CA PHE A 44 -5.97 10.97 11.19
C PHE A 44 -6.53 11.97 10.18
N GLU A 45 -7.79 11.82 9.80
CA GLU A 45 -8.46 12.63 8.78
C GLU A 45 -8.59 14.10 9.16
N ARG A 46 -8.75 14.43 10.46
CA ARG A 46 -8.82 15.81 10.96
C ARG A 46 -7.68 16.75 10.55
N ASN A 47 -6.52 16.19 10.16
CA ASN A 47 -5.36 16.96 9.71
C ASN A 47 -5.35 17.22 8.19
N TYR A 48 -6.34 16.70 7.46
CA TYR A 48 -6.44 16.82 6.02
C TYR A 48 -7.66 17.68 5.69
N GLN A 49 -7.40 18.87 5.13
CA GLN A 49 -8.41 19.67 4.47
C GLN A 49 -8.17 19.49 2.98
N ASN A 50 -9.13 18.88 2.29
CA ASN A 50 -9.11 18.80 0.82
C ASN A 50 -9.53 20.17 0.30
N ASP A 51 -8.63 21.15 0.40
CA ASP A 51 -8.85 22.48 -0.16
C ASP A 51 -9.08 22.36 -1.67
N GLU A 52 -9.86 23.28 -2.25
CA GLU A 52 -10.25 23.25 -3.67
C GLU A 52 -9.05 23.36 -4.64
N THR A 53 -7.86 23.67 -4.12
CA THR A 53 -6.63 23.84 -4.89
C THR A 53 -5.63 22.71 -4.62
N GLY A 54 -5.33 21.89 -5.64
CA GLY A 54 -4.24 20.91 -5.61
C GLY A 54 -4.67 19.49 -5.93
N ARG A 55 -3.72 18.54 -5.85
CA ARG A 55 -4.01 17.10 -5.98
C ARG A 55 -4.64 16.61 -4.66
N PRO A 56 -5.78 15.89 -4.70
CA PRO A 56 -6.37 15.30 -3.51
C PRO A 56 -5.36 14.46 -2.72
N ALA A 57 -5.43 14.53 -1.39
CA ALA A 57 -4.56 13.73 -0.54
C ALA A 57 -4.95 12.26 -0.58
N ILE A 58 -3.94 11.36 -0.52
CA ILE A 58 -4.19 9.93 -0.30
C ILE A 58 -4.81 9.77 1.09
N SER A 59 -5.97 9.11 1.17
CA SER A 59 -6.67 8.85 2.44
C SER A 59 -5.74 8.23 3.49
N PRO A 60 -5.73 8.71 4.75
CA PRO A 60 -4.92 8.13 5.82
C PRO A 60 -5.14 6.63 6.01
N LYS A 61 -6.37 6.16 5.81
CA LYS A 61 -6.71 4.73 5.84
C LYS A 61 -5.85 3.93 4.88
N LYS A 62 -5.71 4.36 3.62
CA LYS A 62 -4.88 3.69 2.60
C LYS A 62 -3.41 3.65 3.01
N VAL A 63 -2.90 4.78 3.48
CA VAL A 63 -1.49 4.90 3.93
C VAL A 63 -1.22 3.95 5.09
N VAL A 64 -2.12 3.92 6.08
CA VAL A 64 -2.03 3.04 7.24
C VAL A 64 -2.19 1.58 6.82
N SER A 65 -3.09 1.24 5.90
CA SER A 65 -3.23 -0.11 5.34
C SER A 65 -1.92 -0.60 4.73
N ALA A 66 -1.31 0.19 3.83
CA ALA A 66 -0.06 -0.18 3.18
C ALA A 66 1.08 -0.34 4.19
N LEU A 67 1.12 0.53 5.20
CA LEU A 67 2.04 0.41 6.33
C LEU A 67 1.79 -0.91 7.08
N PHE A 68 0.64 -1.13 7.70
CA PHE A 68 0.38 -2.36 8.46
C PHE A 68 0.58 -3.64 7.63
N TYR A 69 0.18 -3.62 6.35
CA TYR A 69 0.41 -4.75 5.44
C TYR A 69 1.91 -4.99 5.22
N SER A 70 2.73 -3.94 5.12
CA SER A 70 4.19 -4.04 5.03
C SER A 70 4.84 -4.64 6.27
N ILE A 71 4.20 -4.57 7.44
CA ILE A 71 4.67 -5.27 8.65
C ILE A 71 4.28 -6.75 8.55
N LEU A 72 3.03 -7.02 8.14
CA LEU A 72 2.49 -8.38 8.02
C LEU A 72 3.29 -9.25 7.06
N ILE A 73 3.71 -8.72 5.92
CA ILE A 73 4.51 -9.45 4.92
C ILE A 73 6.02 -9.46 5.23
N GLY A 74 6.42 -8.87 6.37
CA GLY A 74 7.81 -8.74 6.82
C GLY A 74 8.28 -7.28 6.79
N ASN A 75 8.71 -6.74 7.93
CA ASN A 75 9.07 -5.34 8.18
C ASN A 75 9.86 -4.62 7.07
N LEU A 76 9.16 -4.04 6.09
CA LEU A 76 9.79 -3.37 4.94
C LEU A 76 10.42 -2.01 5.32
N SER A 77 11.43 -1.60 4.55
CA SER A 77 11.89 -0.20 4.57
C SER A 77 10.86 0.70 3.87
N MET A 78 10.87 2.02 4.13
CA MET A 78 9.92 2.93 3.47
C MET A 78 10.20 3.04 1.96
N ARG A 79 11.47 2.99 1.58
CA ARG A 79 11.87 2.95 0.16
C ARG A 79 11.33 1.68 -0.50
N GLU A 80 11.40 0.57 0.22
CA GLU A 80 10.89 -0.71 -0.27
C GLU A 80 9.36 -0.73 -0.34
N LEU A 81 8.67 -0.11 0.62
CA LEU A 81 7.22 0.06 0.57
C LEU A 81 6.80 0.90 -0.65
N CYS A 82 7.49 2.01 -0.93
CA CYS A 82 7.25 2.81 -2.14
C CYS A 82 7.47 1.97 -3.41
N ARG A 83 8.56 1.22 -3.48
CA ARG A 83 8.85 0.34 -4.64
C ARG A 83 7.76 -0.71 -4.83
N LEU A 84 7.37 -1.40 -3.76
CA LEU A 84 6.38 -2.47 -3.81
C LEU A 84 4.95 -1.96 -4.01
N SER A 85 4.64 -0.70 -3.66
CA SER A 85 3.35 -0.08 -3.96
C SER A 85 3.02 -0.06 -5.46
N LYS A 86 4.05 -0.15 -6.33
CA LYS A 86 3.92 -0.16 -7.79
C LYS A 86 3.91 -1.56 -8.41
N LEU A 87 4.36 -2.56 -7.66
CA LEU A 87 4.70 -3.88 -8.21
C LEU A 87 3.88 -5.00 -7.61
N ARG A 88 3.48 -4.87 -6.34
CA ARG A 88 2.84 -5.93 -5.58
C ARG A 88 1.33 -5.73 -5.61
N ALA A 89 0.62 -6.70 -6.16
CA ALA A 89 -0.83 -6.62 -6.38
C ALA A 89 -1.61 -6.24 -5.11
N GLU A 90 -1.25 -6.77 -3.94
CA GLU A 90 -1.99 -6.45 -2.70
C GLU A 90 -1.79 -5.00 -2.26
N LEU A 91 -0.61 -4.42 -2.47
CA LEU A 91 -0.37 -3.02 -2.15
C LEU A 91 -1.05 -2.10 -3.16
N ILE A 92 -1.02 -2.45 -4.45
CA ILE A 92 -1.78 -1.73 -5.49
C ILE A 92 -3.26 -1.74 -5.14
N TYR A 93 -3.79 -2.90 -4.73
CA TYR A 93 -5.18 -3.05 -4.29
C TYR A 93 -5.51 -2.21 -3.06
N LEU A 94 -4.69 -2.25 -2.00
CA LEU A 94 -4.93 -1.47 -0.78
C LEU A 94 -4.84 0.05 -0.99
N LEU A 95 -4.14 0.48 -2.04
CA LEU A 95 -3.95 1.88 -2.39
C LEU A 95 -4.93 2.36 -3.47
N ASP A 96 -5.75 1.46 -4.03
CA ASP A 96 -6.54 1.67 -5.25
C ASP A 96 -5.70 2.22 -6.42
N GLY A 97 -4.48 1.70 -6.58
CA GLY A 97 -3.55 2.13 -7.63
C GLY A 97 -2.79 3.43 -7.36
N GLU A 98 -3.05 4.13 -6.23
CA GLU A 98 -2.27 5.31 -5.87
C GLU A 98 -0.83 4.93 -5.50
N GLU A 99 0.13 5.67 -6.02
CA GLU A 99 1.54 5.46 -5.71
C GLU A 99 1.92 6.18 -4.42
N LEU A 100 2.63 5.48 -3.53
CA LEU A 100 3.22 6.12 -2.37
C LEU A 100 4.57 6.74 -2.71
N ASP A 101 4.73 8.01 -2.39
CA ASP A 101 6.03 8.69 -2.42
C ASP A 101 6.71 8.70 -1.03
N HIS A 102 8.03 8.53 -1.02
CA HIS A 102 8.84 8.47 0.19
C HIS A 102 8.77 9.77 1.00
N THR A 103 8.68 10.92 0.32
CA THR A 103 8.52 12.24 0.95
C THR A 103 7.16 12.36 1.63
N PHE A 104 6.12 11.85 0.98
CA PHE A 104 4.77 11.79 1.54
C PHE A 104 4.71 10.90 2.79
N ILE A 105 5.24 9.67 2.74
CA ILE A 105 5.25 8.76 3.89
C ILE A 105 6.02 9.37 5.08
N SER A 106 7.15 10.03 4.81
CA SER A 106 7.94 10.71 5.84
C SER A 106 7.15 11.82 6.53
N LYS A 107 6.43 12.66 5.77
CA LYS A 107 5.54 13.70 6.30
C LYS A 107 4.40 13.09 7.11
N PHE A 108 3.73 12.06 6.57
CA PHE A 108 2.65 11.34 7.24
C PHE A 108 3.05 10.83 8.63
N ARG A 109 4.21 10.18 8.73
CA ARG A 109 4.73 9.65 10.00
C ARG A 109 5.10 10.74 11.00
N LYS A 110 5.60 11.89 10.54
CA LYS A 110 5.91 13.03 11.41
C LYS A 110 4.64 13.62 12.01
N ILE A 111 3.62 13.85 11.18
CA ILE A 111 2.32 14.39 11.59
C ILE A 111 1.62 13.43 12.57
N HIS A 112 1.64 12.13 12.29
CA HIS A 112 0.92 11.13 13.09
C HIS A 112 1.81 10.33 14.06
N LYS A 113 2.96 10.86 14.47
CA LYS A 113 3.99 10.16 15.27
C LYS A 113 3.44 9.42 16.50
N ARG A 114 2.50 10.04 17.23
CA ARG A 114 1.88 9.43 18.44
C ARG A 114 1.00 8.23 18.10
N ARG A 115 0.33 8.23 16.94
CA ARG A 115 -0.60 7.19 16.49
C ARG A 115 0.11 6.08 15.71
N CYS A 116 1.17 6.40 14.96
CA CYS A 116 2.00 5.45 14.22
C CYS A 116 3.15 4.85 15.06
N ARG A 117 3.01 4.78 16.39
CA ARG A 117 4.11 4.46 17.32
C ARG A 117 4.72 3.07 17.11
N ILE A 118 3.97 2.15 16.49
CA ILE A 118 4.42 0.80 16.11
C ILE A 118 5.65 0.86 15.19
N TYR A 119 5.77 1.87 14.32
CA TYR A 119 6.94 2.07 13.45
C TYR A 119 8.17 2.67 14.15
N SER A 120 8.07 3.04 15.43
CA SER A 120 9.21 3.49 16.22
C SER A 120 10.05 2.32 16.77
N LEU A 121 9.58 1.07 16.62
CA LEU A 121 10.25 -0.14 17.07
C LEU A 121 11.42 -0.60 16.18
N LYS A 122 11.69 0.07 15.05
CA LYS A 122 12.93 -0.11 14.26
C LYS A 122 14.23 0.28 15.01
N ARG A 123 14.15 0.56 16.31
CA ARG A 123 15.30 0.82 17.19
C ARG A 123 15.60 -0.36 18.13
N TYR A 124 14.82 -1.44 18.09
CA TYR A 124 14.98 -2.60 18.97
C TYR A 124 15.09 -3.94 18.23
N PHE A 125 15.29 -3.92 16.91
CA PHE A 125 15.80 -5.04 16.12
C PHE A 125 16.87 -4.49 15.17
#